data_AF-A0A949Z256-F1
#
_entry.id   AF-A0A949Z256-F1
#
_cell.length_a   1.000
_cell.length_b   1.000
_cell.length_c   1.000
_cell.angle_alpha   90.00
_cell.angle_beta   90.00
_cell.angle_gamma   90.00
#
_symmetry.space_group_name_H-M   'P 1'
#
loop_
_entity.id
_entity.type
_entity.pdbx_description
1 polymer ?
#
loop_
_entity_poly.entity_id
_entity_poly.type
_entity_poly.pdbx_seq_one_letter_code
_entity_poly.pdbx_strand_id
1 'polypeptide(L)'
;MAAHRSCRHTPWTTLLAGLSGRVPVFTNYRAEHLFALRQNFAAYDFLLQQIAECDTEIEALLTTLAARQPPSPTPPPVPRRTRVSKHQPQFDIRSPLHRLTGGADLSQIDSIGPQTALQLIAEIGTDTSRWPSEYHFASWTTLAPNNKISGGRLLSSRTPPSANRVAAILRRYAMSVGKTSTALGAFYRRLAVRIGKAKAIHRHRPQTCRPGLPRAVRQPRL
;
A
#
# COMPACT_ATOMS: atom_id res chain seq x y z
N MET A 1 -17.59 25.36 38.74
CA MET A 1 -16.74 24.17 38.99
C MET A 1 -17.68 23.02 39.29
N ALA A 2 -17.68 21.84 38.70
CA ALA A 2 -16.82 21.15 37.75
C ALA A 2 -17.67 20.01 37.13
N ALA A 3 -17.65 19.81 35.81
CA ALA A 3 -18.12 18.55 35.21
C ALA A 3 -17.61 18.39 33.76
N HIS A 4 -16.35 18.77 33.51
CA HIS A 4 -15.67 18.48 32.23
C HIS A 4 -14.89 17.17 32.31
N ARG A 5 -15.46 16.12 32.93
CA ARG A 5 -14.79 14.83 33.12
C ARG A 5 -15.53 13.71 32.39
N SER A 6 -14.78 13.11 31.46
CA SER A 6 -14.89 11.71 31.02
C SER A 6 -15.93 11.34 29.95
N CYS A 7 -15.75 11.84 28.72
CA CYS A 7 -16.30 11.19 27.51
C CYS A 7 -15.41 10.03 26.98
N ARG A 8 -14.32 9.67 27.67
CA ARG A 8 -13.33 8.70 27.15
C ARG A 8 -13.68 7.23 27.41
N HIS A 9 -14.66 6.93 28.27
CA HIS A 9 -15.02 5.57 28.67
C HIS A 9 -16.51 5.24 28.56
N THR A 10 -17.27 5.98 27.75
CA THR A 10 -18.66 5.58 27.48
C THR A 10 -18.67 4.28 26.67
N PRO A 11 -19.37 3.23 27.13
CA PRO A 11 -19.49 2.00 26.35
C PRO A 11 -20.25 2.30 25.06
N TRP A 12 -19.80 1.73 23.94
CA TRP A 12 -20.36 1.95 22.59
C TRP A 12 -21.88 1.68 22.52
N THR A 13 -22.39 0.83 23.41
CA THR A 13 -23.82 0.54 23.58
C THR A 13 -24.64 1.77 23.99
N THR A 14 -24.08 2.67 24.80
CA THR A 14 -24.75 3.92 25.21
C THR A 14 -24.82 4.92 24.05
N LEU A 15 -23.79 4.95 23.19
CA LEU A 15 -23.77 5.77 21.97
C LEU A 15 -24.79 5.27 20.94
N LEU A 16 -24.92 3.96 20.76
CA LEU A 16 -25.94 3.38 19.87
C LEU A 16 -27.37 3.59 20.37
N ALA A 17 -27.60 3.54 21.69
CA ALA A 17 -28.89 3.86 22.29
C ALA A 17 -29.30 5.32 22.04
N GLY A 18 -28.34 6.26 22.08
CA GLY A 18 -28.56 7.66 21.72
C GLY A 18 -28.84 7.88 20.23
N LEU A 19 -28.18 7.13 19.34
CA LEU A 19 -28.40 7.19 17.89
C LEU A 19 -29.75 6.59 17.45
N SER A 20 -30.28 5.62 18.20
CA SER A 20 -31.57 4.97 17.96
C SER A 20 -32.76 5.65 18.67
N GLY A 21 -32.52 6.73 19.43
CA GLY A 21 -33.57 7.53 20.08
C GLY A 21 -34.32 6.83 21.20
N ARG A 22 -33.80 5.71 21.72
CA ARG A 22 -34.54 4.82 22.64
C ARG A 22 -34.36 5.11 24.13
N VAL A 23 -33.44 6.00 24.51
CA VAL A 23 -33.14 6.31 25.94
C VAL A 23 -32.79 7.79 26.09
N PRO A 24 -33.27 8.49 27.15
CA PRO A 24 -32.79 9.83 27.48
C PRO A 24 -31.31 9.76 27.88
N VAL A 25 -30.44 10.29 27.03
CA VAL A 25 -28.99 10.21 27.22
C VAL A 25 -28.56 11.28 28.22
N PHE A 26 -28.12 10.87 29.41
CA PHE A 26 -27.78 11.72 30.56
C PHE A 26 -26.52 12.60 30.41
N THR A 27 -26.04 12.88 29.20
CA THR A 27 -24.87 13.74 28.99
C THR A 27 -25.10 14.61 27.77
N ASN A 28 -25.04 15.93 27.93
CA ASN A 28 -24.73 17.04 27.01
C ASN A 28 -24.60 16.81 25.47
N TYR A 29 -25.33 15.88 24.85
CA TYR A 29 -25.30 15.62 23.43
C TYR A 29 -26.39 16.45 22.77
N ARG A 30 -25.99 17.55 22.12
CA ARG A 30 -26.92 18.41 21.37
C ARG A 30 -27.50 17.60 20.19
N ALA A 31 -28.80 17.78 19.92
CA ALA A 31 -29.53 16.99 18.93
C ALA A 31 -28.91 17.11 17.53
N GLU A 32 -28.36 18.28 17.19
CA GLU A 32 -27.65 18.53 15.93
C GLU A 32 -26.43 17.62 15.74
N HIS A 33 -25.67 17.36 16.80
CA HIS A 33 -24.48 16.49 16.74
C HIS A 33 -24.86 15.03 16.63
N LEU A 34 -25.94 14.61 17.30
CA LEU A 34 -26.47 13.24 17.19
C LEU A 34 -27.03 12.97 15.78
N PHE A 35 -27.71 13.94 15.17
CA PHE A 35 -28.19 13.84 13.80
C PHE A 35 -27.03 13.70 12.81
N ALA A 36 -26.02 14.58 12.90
CA ALA A 36 -24.84 14.51 12.05
C ALA A 36 -24.09 13.18 12.25
N LEU A 37 -23.95 12.70 13.49
CA LEU A 37 -23.30 11.41 13.78
C LEU A 37 -24.09 10.25 13.17
N ARG A 38 -25.42 10.26 13.25
CA ARG A 38 -26.28 9.24 12.63
C ARG A 38 -26.12 9.20 11.11
N GLN A 39 -26.08 10.35 10.44
CA GLN A 39 -25.85 10.42 9.00
C GLN A 39 -24.46 9.88 8.62
N ASN A 40 -23.42 10.28 9.36
CA ASN A 40 -22.06 9.78 9.13
C ASN A 40 -21.93 8.28 9.40
N PHE A 41 -22.62 7.76 10.42
CA PHE A 41 -22.62 6.34 10.73
C PHE A 41 -23.31 5.52 9.63
N ALA A 42 -24.48 5.97 9.16
CA ALA A 42 -25.15 5.34 8.02
C ALA A 42 -24.29 5.35 6.75
N ALA A 43 -23.58 6.46 6.48
CA ALA A 43 -22.64 6.54 5.37
C ALA A 43 -21.43 5.58 5.56
N TYR A 44 -20.94 5.43 6.79
CA TYR A 44 -19.86 4.50 7.11
C TYR A 44 -20.28 3.04 6.86
N ASP A 45 -21.46 2.64 7.33
CA ASP A 45 -21.99 1.29 7.11
C ASP A 45 -22.19 1.01 5.62
N PHE A 46 -22.73 1.98 4.87
CA PHE A 46 -22.85 1.88 3.41
C PHE A 46 -21.48 1.66 2.74
N LEU A 47 -20.45 2.44 3.11
CA LEU A 47 -19.11 2.27 2.54
C LEU A 47 -18.50 0.90 2.87
N LEU A 48 -18.73 0.38 4.07
CA LEU A 48 -18.27 -0.97 4.43
C LEU A 48 -18.94 -2.05 3.59
N GLN A 49 -20.25 -1.91 3.34
CA GLN A 49 -20.97 -2.83 2.46
C GLN A 49 -20.43 -2.78 1.03
N GLN A 50 -20.20 -1.58 0.48
CA GLN A 50 -19.63 -1.42 -0.87
C GLN A 50 -18.21 -2.00 -0.98
N ILE A 51 -17.40 -1.88 0.07
CA ILE A 51 -16.06 -2.51 0.13
C ILE A 51 -16.21 -4.04 0.11
N ALA A 52 -17.16 -4.61 0.86
CA ALA A 52 -17.37 -6.05 0.88
C ALA A 52 -17.83 -6.60 -0.48
N GLU A 53 -18.72 -5.88 -1.18
CA GLU A 53 -19.14 -6.21 -2.55
C GLU A 53 -17.95 -6.17 -3.52
N CYS A 54 -17.07 -5.17 -3.39
CA CYS A 54 -15.83 -5.11 -4.17
C CYS A 54 -14.89 -6.29 -3.85
N ASP A 55 -14.76 -6.67 -2.59
CA ASP A 55 -13.92 -7.80 -2.18
C ASP A 55 -14.41 -9.12 -2.79
N THR A 56 -15.74 -9.34 -2.88
CA THR A 56 -16.31 -10.53 -3.53
C THR A 56 -16.03 -10.58 -5.03
N GLU A 57 -16.10 -9.43 -5.72
CA GLU A 57 -15.78 -9.34 -7.14
C GLU A 57 -14.28 -9.56 -7.41
N ILE A 58 -13.41 -9.04 -6.54
CA ILE A 58 -11.97 -9.26 -6.62
C ILE A 58 -11.63 -10.75 -6.46
N GLU A 59 -12.29 -11.45 -5.54
CA GLU A 59 -12.11 -12.89 -5.34
C GLU A 59 -12.52 -13.70 -6.58
N ALA A 60 -13.67 -13.38 -7.18
CA ALA A 60 -14.14 -14.03 -8.41
C ALA A 60 -13.16 -13.82 -9.58
N LEU A 61 -12.68 -12.59 -9.76
CA LEU A 61 -11.69 -12.25 -10.78
C LEU A 61 -10.35 -12.95 -10.55
N LEU A 62 -9.87 -12.98 -9.30
CA LEU A 62 -8.62 -13.66 -8.95
C LEU A 62 -8.71 -15.16 -9.22
N THR A 63 -9.83 -15.78 -8.89
CA THR A 63 -10.07 -17.20 -9.16
C THR A 63 -10.05 -17.49 -10.66
N THR A 64 -10.71 -16.64 -11.45
CA THR A 64 -10.75 -16.74 -12.91
C THR A 64 -9.36 -16.59 -13.53
N LEU A 65 -8.58 -15.60 -13.07
CA LEU A 65 -7.21 -15.37 -13.55
C LEU A 65 -6.28 -16.52 -13.14
N ALA A 66 -6.40 -17.00 -11.91
CA ALA A 66 -5.60 -18.12 -11.41
C ALA A 66 -5.96 -19.45 -12.09
N ALA A 67 -7.18 -19.61 -12.62
CA ALA A 67 -7.57 -20.79 -13.40
C ALA A 67 -6.91 -20.83 -14.80
N ARG A 68 -6.50 -19.68 -15.36
CA ARG A 68 -5.85 -19.59 -16.67
C ARG A 68 -4.38 -20.02 -16.66
N GLN A 69 -3.79 -20.19 -15.48
CA GLN A 69 -2.38 -20.54 -15.33
C GLN A 69 -2.23 -21.94 -14.72
N PRO A 70 -1.16 -22.67 -15.07
CA PRO A 70 -0.90 -23.98 -14.51
C PRO A 70 -0.77 -23.90 -12.98
N PRO A 71 -1.20 -24.95 -12.26
CA PRO A 71 -1.03 -25.00 -10.81
C PRO A 71 0.46 -24.92 -10.45
N SER A 72 0.80 -24.06 -9.49
CA SER A 72 2.19 -23.93 -9.03
C SER A 72 2.62 -25.24 -8.35
N PRO A 73 3.79 -25.80 -8.71
CA PRO A 73 4.25 -27.09 -8.16
C PRO A 73 4.65 -27.01 -6.68
N THR A 74 4.93 -25.81 -6.16
CA THR A 74 5.29 -25.59 -4.76
C THR A 74 4.19 -24.83 -4.00
N PRO A 75 3.88 -25.21 -2.75
CA PRO A 75 3.00 -24.42 -1.90
C PRO A 75 3.66 -23.09 -1.53
N PRO A 76 2.86 -22.01 -1.29
CA PRO A 76 3.41 -20.75 -0.87
C PRO A 76 4.14 -20.91 0.48
N PRO A 77 5.29 -20.22 0.69
CA PRO A 77 6.03 -20.31 1.94
C PRO A 77 5.20 -19.85 3.16
N VAL A 78 5.64 -20.12 4.38
CA VAL A 78 4.96 -19.60 5.59
C VAL A 78 5.01 -18.06 5.61
N PRO A 79 3.90 -17.36 5.95
CA PRO A 79 3.91 -15.89 5.97
C PRO A 79 4.85 -15.37 7.06
N ARG A 80 5.74 -14.41 6.75
CA ARG A 80 6.69 -13.88 7.73
C ARG A 80 6.04 -13.05 8.83
N ARG A 81 4.99 -12.29 8.52
CA ARG A 81 4.23 -11.49 9.50
C ARG A 81 2.77 -11.35 9.10
N THR A 82 1.88 -11.67 10.03
CA THR A 82 0.43 -11.53 9.95
C THR A 82 -0.03 -10.34 10.79
N ARG A 83 0.26 -9.10 10.37
CA ARG A 83 -0.44 -7.96 10.97
C ARG A 83 -1.76 -7.76 10.23
N VAL A 84 -2.81 -8.36 10.77
CA VAL A 84 -4.17 -8.22 10.25
C VAL A 84 -4.65 -6.80 10.48
N SER A 85 -5.08 -6.13 9.42
CA SER A 85 -5.70 -4.81 9.51
C SER A 85 -7.21 -4.96 9.73
N LYS A 86 -7.85 -3.97 10.36
CA LYS A 86 -9.28 -4.03 10.70
C LYS A 86 -10.21 -4.20 9.49
N HIS A 87 -9.76 -3.79 8.30
CA HIS A 87 -10.52 -3.85 7.04
C HIS A 87 -9.76 -4.65 5.98
N GLN A 88 -9.11 -5.74 6.40
CA GLN A 88 -8.48 -6.67 5.47
C GLN A 88 -9.55 -7.58 4.83
N PRO A 89 -9.48 -7.83 3.51
CA PRO A 89 -10.32 -8.83 2.85
C PRO A 89 -10.13 -10.21 3.50
N GLN A 90 -11.24 -10.92 3.72
CA GLN A 90 -11.27 -12.18 4.48
C GLN A 90 -10.96 -13.44 3.64
N PHE A 91 -10.71 -13.30 2.34
CA PHE A 91 -10.42 -14.42 1.44
C PHE A 91 -8.91 -14.63 1.21
N ASP A 92 -8.55 -15.80 0.67
CA ASP A 92 -7.15 -16.14 0.39
C ASP A 92 -6.64 -15.46 -0.88
N ILE A 93 -5.91 -14.36 -0.70
CA ILE A 93 -5.22 -13.66 -1.79
C ILE A 93 -3.91 -14.35 -2.17
N ARG A 94 -3.27 -15.05 -1.23
CA ARG A 94 -1.85 -15.39 -1.37
C ARG A 94 -1.63 -16.56 -2.31
N SER A 95 -2.45 -17.60 -2.22
CA SER A 95 -2.34 -18.77 -3.09
C SER A 95 -2.63 -18.44 -4.56
N PRO A 96 -3.70 -17.68 -4.90
CA PRO A 96 -3.92 -17.21 -6.27
C PRO A 96 -2.77 -16.35 -6.79
N LEU A 97 -2.24 -15.42 -5.99
CA LEU A 97 -1.12 -14.58 -6.41
C LEU A 97 0.15 -15.37 -6.67
N HIS A 98 0.48 -16.36 -5.82
CA HIS A 98 1.64 -17.22 -6.02
C HIS A 98 1.57 -18.00 -7.34
N ARG A 99 0.36 -18.44 -7.71
CA ARG A 99 0.12 -19.05 -9.02
C ARG A 99 0.35 -18.02 -10.13
N LEU A 100 -0.27 -16.84 -10.02
CA LEU A 100 -0.20 -15.74 -10.98
C LEU A 100 1.22 -15.28 -11.34
N THR A 101 2.12 -15.32 -10.37
CA THR A 101 3.52 -14.89 -10.52
C THR A 101 4.49 -16.02 -10.87
N GLY A 102 4.00 -17.24 -11.11
CA GLY A 102 4.84 -18.38 -11.46
C GLY A 102 5.71 -18.89 -10.30
N GLY A 103 5.26 -18.72 -9.05
CA GLY A 103 5.96 -19.20 -7.85
C GLY A 103 6.73 -18.13 -7.07
N ALA A 104 6.66 -16.86 -7.47
CA ALA A 104 7.30 -15.76 -6.76
C ALA A 104 6.35 -15.13 -5.74
N ASP A 105 6.64 -15.27 -4.45
CA ASP A 105 5.80 -14.70 -3.39
C ASP A 105 6.30 -13.33 -2.91
N LEU A 106 5.61 -12.27 -3.31
CA LEU A 106 5.92 -10.89 -2.91
C LEU A 106 5.66 -10.63 -1.41
N SER A 107 4.81 -11.42 -0.76
CA SER A 107 4.51 -11.26 0.68
C SER A 107 5.68 -11.68 1.58
N GLN A 108 6.70 -12.32 1.01
CA GLN A 108 7.95 -12.63 1.69
C GLN A 108 8.80 -11.39 1.92
N ILE A 109 8.58 -10.32 1.18
CA ILE A 109 9.30 -9.06 1.40
C ILE A 109 8.68 -8.36 2.62
N ASP A 110 9.51 -8.03 3.61
CA ASP A 110 9.07 -7.40 4.85
C ASP A 110 8.24 -6.14 4.57
N SER A 111 7.08 -6.01 5.22
CA SER A 111 6.11 -4.92 5.04
C SER A 111 5.25 -4.97 3.76
N ILE A 112 5.45 -5.92 2.84
CA ILE A 112 4.53 -6.14 1.70
C ILE A 112 3.48 -7.14 2.17
N GLY A 113 2.26 -6.66 2.36
CA GLY A 113 1.11 -7.53 2.64
C GLY A 113 0.54 -8.14 1.35
N PRO A 114 -0.30 -9.19 1.46
CA PRO A 114 -0.94 -9.82 0.31
C PRO A 114 -1.79 -8.83 -0.51
N GLN A 115 -2.49 -7.91 0.15
CA GLN A 115 -3.26 -6.85 -0.52
C GLN A 115 -2.36 -5.86 -1.29
N THR A 116 -1.19 -5.52 -0.76
CA THR A 116 -0.24 -4.66 -1.46
C THR A 116 0.39 -5.37 -2.64
N ALA A 117 0.69 -6.67 -2.50
CA ALA A 117 1.13 -7.51 -3.61
C ALA A 117 0.07 -7.58 -4.72
N LEU A 118 -1.21 -7.74 -4.36
CA LEU A 118 -2.32 -7.71 -5.29
C LEU A 118 -2.37 -6.38 -6.07
N GLN A 119 -2.28 -5.25 -5.38
CA GLN A 119 -2.27 -3.92 -6.03
C GLN A 119 -1.07 -3.74 -6.95
N LEU A 120 0.11 -4.24 -6.57
CA LEU A 120 1.29 -4.18 -7.43
C LEU A 120 1.10 -5.02 -8.70
N ILE A 121 0.62 -6.24 -8.56
CA ILE A 121 0.39 -7.16 -9.70
C ILE A 121 -0.72 -6.63 -10.62
N ALA A 122 -1.77 -6.02 -10.06
CA ALA A 122 -2.84 -5.38 -10.84
C ALA A 122 -2.32 -4.22 -11.71
N GLU A 123 -1.31 -3.49 -11.25
CA GLU A 123 -0.75 -2.34 -11.98
C GLU A 123 0.41 -2.72 -12.92
N ILE A 124 1.22 -3.71 -12.54
CA ILE A 124 2.40 -4.16 -13.30
C ILE A 124 2.00 -5.18 -14.38
N GLY A 125 1.01 -6.03 -14.06
CA GLY A 125 0.72 -7.27 -14.76
C GLY A 125 1.59 -8.44 -14.30
N THR A 126 1.31 -9.64 -14.81
CA THR A 126 2.08 -10.86 -14.53
C THR A 126 3.34 -10.99 -15.40
N ASP A 127 3.42 -10.21 -16.48
CA ASP A 127 4.55 -10.24 -17.41
C ASP A 127 5.62 -9.20 -17.04
N THR A 128 6.71 -9.67 -16.44
CA THR A 128 7.88 -8.84 -16.11
C THR A 128 8.91 -8.77 -17.24
N SER A 129 8.71 -9.49 -18.37
CA SER A 129 9.66 -9.53 -19.50
C SER A 129 9.77 -8.18 -20.23
N ARG A 130 8.79 -7.28 -20.02
CA ARG A 130 8.76 -5.93 -20.58
C ARG A 130 9.96 -5.07 -20.16
N TRP A 131 10.61 -5.40 -19.04
CA TRP A 131 11.81 -4.71 -18.56
C TRP A 131 13.04 -5.60 -18.69
N PRO A 132 14.06 -5.19 -19.48
CA PRO A 132 15.30 -5.95 -19.62
C PRO A 132 16.10 -6.08 -18.30
N SER A 133 15.89 -5.17 -17.36
CA SER A 133 16.57 -5.15 -16.06
C SER A 133 15.75 -4.40 -15.01
N GLU A 134 15.96 -4.74 -13.75
CA GLU A 134 15.43 -4.03 -12.57
C GLU A 134 15.68 -2.51 -12.59
N TYR A 135 16.77 -2.05 -13.22
CA TYR A 135 17.03 -0.62 -13.39
C TYR A 135 16.03 0.06 -14.34
N HIS A 136 15.59 -0.65 -15.38
CA HIS A 136 14.57 -0.16 -16.30
C HIS A 136 13.22 -0.05 -15.57
N PHE A 137 12.91 -0.99 -14.69
CA PHE A 137 11.73 -0.93 -13.83
C PHE A 137 11.80 0.24 -12.83
N ALA A 138 12.95 0.47 -12.18
CA ALA A 138 13.15 1.59 -11.26
C ALA A 138 13.07 2.96 -11.96
N SER A 139 13.52 3.04 -13.22
CA SER A 139 13.40 4.22 -14.07
C SER A 139 11.95 4.45 -14.52
N TRP A 140 11.25 3.38 -14.93
CA TRP A 140 9.83 3.40 -15.33
C TRP A 140 8.90 3.80 -14.17
N THR A 141 9.17 3.32 -12.96
CA THR A 141 8.46 3.74 -11.74
C THR A 141 8.88 5.14 -11.28
N THR A 142 9.81 5.82 -11.97
CA THR A 142 10.30 7.17 -11.62
C THR A 142 10.83 7.28 -10.18
N LEU A 143 11.32 6.17 -9.63
CA LEU A 143 12.00 6.14 -8.33
C LEU A 143 13.48 6.50 -8.49
N ALA A 144 14.06 6.15 -9.63
CA ALA A 144 15.42 6.53 -9.96
C ALA A 144 15.54 8.04 -10.28
N PRO A 145 16.63 8.70 -9.86
CA PRO A 145 16.94 10.07 -10.27
C PRO A 145 17.18 10.12 -11.79
N ASN A 146 16.70 11.18 -12.44
CA ASN A 146 16.99 11.41 -13.85
C ASN A 146 18.26 12.25 -13.99
N ASN A 147 19.38 11.58 -14.25
CA ASN A 147 20.68 12.22 -14.42
C ASN A 147 20.80 12.84 -15.82
N LYS A 148 20.67 14.17 -15.92
CA LYS A 148 20.93 14.92 -17.14
C LYS A 148 22.43 15.24 -17.22
N ILE A 149 23.14 14.56 -18.11
CA ILE A 149 24.58 14.76 -18.34
C ILE A 149 24.77 15.38 -19.73
N SER A 150 25.49 16.50 -19.81
CA SER A 150 25.91 17.12 -21.07
C SER A 150 27.39 17.49 -20.96
N GLY A 151 28.18 17.23 -22.01
CA GLY A 151 29.63 17.53 -22.01
C GLY A 151 30.39 16.92 -20.83
N GLY A 152 29.97 15.76 -20.33
CA GLY A 152 30.59 15.09 -19.17
C GLY A 152 30.25 15.70 -17.79
N ARG A 153 29.45 16.77 -17.73
CA ARG A 153 29.01 17.40 -16.47
C ARG A 153 27.56 17.04 -16.13
N LEU A 154 27.29 16.77 -14.86
CA LEU A 154 25.94 16.53 -14.33
C LEU A 154 25.20 17.86 -14.20
N LEU A 155 24.21 18.08 -15.05
CA LEU A 155 23.35 19.27 -15.02
C LEU A 155 22.23 19.15 -13.98
N SER A 156 21.66 17.95 -13.81
CA SER A 156 20.57 17.70 -12.86
C SER A 156 20.47 16.21 -12.52
N SER A 157 20.12 15.90 -11.28
CA SER A 157 19.85 14.53 -10.78
C SER A 157 18.51 14.42 -10.06
N ARG A 158 17.56 15.30 -10.38
CA ARG A 158 16.26 15.33 -9.70
C ARG A 158 15.40 14.14 -10.13
N THR A 159 14.69 13.55 -9.17
CA THR A 159 13.65 12.56 -9.46
C THR A 159 12.45 13.25 -10.11
N PRO A 160 11.98 12.79 -11.28
CA PRO A 160 10.83 13.40 -11.93
C PRO A 160 9.55 13.18 -11.10
N PRO A 161 8.55 14.08 -11.20
CA PRO A 161 7.24 13.81 -10.65
C PRO A 161 6.64 12.56 -11.31
N SER A 162 5.90 11.77 -10.53
CA SER A 162 5.36 10.49 -10.97
C SER A 162 3.83 10.49 -10.98
N ALA A 163 3.22 10.15 -12.10
CA ALA A 163 1.80 9.78 -12.14
C ALA A 163 1.58 8.27 -11.88
N ASN A 164 2.65 7.48 -11.78
CA ASN A 164 2.58 6.03 -11.66
C ASN A 164 2.08 5.60 -10.27
N ARG A 165 0.97 4.84 -10.22
CA ARG A 165 0.38 4.28 -9.00
C ARG A 165 1.33 3.31 -8.29
N VAL A 166 2.09 2.51 -9.03
CA VAL A 166 3.13 1.63 -8.49
C VAL A 166 4.15 2.42 -7.69
N ALA A 167 4.57 3.58 -8.20
CA ALA A 167 5.52 4.45 -7.49
C ALA A 167 4.93 4.94 -6.16
N ALA A 168 3.64 5.32 -6.13
CA ALA A 168 2.97 5.74 -4.92
C ALA A 168 2.86 4.59 -3.88
N ILE A 169 2.53 3.38 -4.33
CA ILE A 169 2.49 2.17 -3.50
C ILE A 169 3.87 1.89 -2.89
N LEU A 170 4.92 1.88 -3.72
CA LEU A 170 6.30 1.63 -3.29
C LEU A 170 6.80 2.69 -2.29
N ARG A 171 6.43 3.96 -2.46
CA ARG A 171 6.76 5.02 -1.48
C ARG A 171 6.08 4.80 -0.14
N ARG A 172 4.78 4.47 -0.16
CA ARG A 172 4.02 4.15 1.07
C ARG A 172 4.64 2.95 1.79
N TYR A 173 5.01 1.94 1.01
CA TYR A 173 5.69 0.75 1.49
C TYR A 173 7.06 1.07 2.11
N ALA A 174 7.91 1.86 1.45
CA ALA A 174 9.22 2.25 1.96
C ALA A 174 9.14 2.93 3.34
N MET A 175 8.11 3.76 3.56
CA MET A 175 7.84 4.36 4.88
C MET A 175 7.46 3.32 5.95
N SER A 176 6.71 2.28 5.56
CA SER A 176 6.36 1.16 6.44
C SER A 176 7.59 0.33 6.82
N VAL A 177 8.49 0.06 5.86
CA VAL A 177 9.74 -0.68 6.12
C VAL A 177 10.65 0.06 7.09
N GLY A 178 10.66 1.40 7.09
CA GLY A 178 11.44 2.16 8.06
C GLY A 178 11.13 1.81 9.53
N LYS A 179 9.92 1.31 9.81
CA LYS A 179 9.44 0.90 11.14
C LYS A 179 9.80 -0.54 11.51
N THR A 180 10.31 -1.36 10.60
CA THR A 180 10.64 -2.77 10.87
C THR A 180 12.09 -2.94 11.30
N SER A 181 12.34 -3.98 12.11
CA SER A 181 13.68 -4.36 12.60
C SER A 181 14.43 -5.25 11.61
N THR A 182 14.36 -4.92 10.32
CA THR A 182 14.98 -5.71 9.24
C THR A 182 16.18 -4.97 8.66
N ALA A 183 17.02 -5.64 7.87
CA ALA A 183 18.18 -5.02 7.23
C ALA A 183 17.77 -3.83 6.34
N LEU A 184 16.65 -3.94 5.63
CA LEU A 184 16.11 -2.87 4.78
C LEU A 184 15.58 -1.69 5.63
N GLY A 185 14.92 -1.98 6.74
CA GLY A 185 14.51 -0.95 7.71
C GLY A 185 15.70 -0.22 8.33
N ALA A 186 16.76 -0.95 8.69
CA ALA A 186 18.01 -0.38 9.21
C ALA A 186 18.73 0.48 8.15
N PHE A 187 18.72 0.07 6.88
CA PHE A 187 19.23 0.87 5.77
C PHE A 187 18.44 2.18 5.62
N TYR A 188 17.10 2.11 5.58
CA TYR A 188 16.25 3.29 5.48
C TYR A 188 16.49 4.27 6.64
N ARG A 189 16.56 3.79 7.89
CA ARG A 189 16.82 4.65 9.07
C ARG A 189 18.18 5.35 8.99
N ARG A 190 19.26 4.62 8.67
CA ARG A 190 20.61 5.21 8.48
C ARG A 190 20.61 6.31 7.42
N LEU A 191 19.89 6.07 6.34
CA LEU A 191 19.79 7.03 5.23
C LEU A 191 18.92 8.24 5.59
N ALA A 192 17.80 8.02 6.28
CA ALA A 192 16.88 9.05 6.72
C ALA A 192 17.50 10.01 7.73
N VAL A 193 18.39 9.54 8.60
CA VAL A 193 19.16 10.40 9.52
C VAL A 193 20.11 11.33 8.76
N ARG A 194 20.75 10.84 7.69
CA ARG A 194 21.75 11.62 6.93
C ARG A 194 21.14 12.65 5.98
N ILE A 195 20.07 12.29 5.28
CA ILE A 195 19.55 13.06 4.12
C ILE A 195 18.09 13.50 4.32
N GLY A 196 17.44 13.05 5.40
CA GLY A 196 16.03 13.29 5.68
C GLY A 196 15.12 12.21 5.10
N LYS A 197 13.97 12.00 5.77
CA LYS A 197 13.00 10.93 5.45
C LYS A 197 12.47 10.99 4.01
N ALA A 198 12.16 12.19 3.52
CA ALA A 198 11.58 12.38 2.18
C ALA A 198 12.56 11.95 1.07
N LYS A 199 13.82 12.35 1.18
CA LYS A 199 14.88 11.98 0.23
C LYS A 199 15.30 10.51 0.36
N ALA A 200 15.16 9.93 1.55
CA ALA A 200 15.51 8.53 1.79
C ALA A 200 14.62 7.54 1.03
N ILE A 201 13.36 7.89 0.78
CA ILE A 201 12.39 7.04 0.06
C ILE A 201 12.82 6.79 -1.40
N HIS A 202 13.42 7.77 -2.06
CA HIS A 202 13.77 7.70 -3.48
C HIS A 202 15.19 7.16 -3.75
N ARG A 203 15.98 6.99 -2.70
CA ARG A 203 17.42 6.76 -2.86
C ARG A 203 17.72 5.28 -2.83
N HIS A 204 18.12 4.78 -3.99
CA HIS A 204 18.73 3.47 -4.16
C HIS A 204 20.22 3.53 -3.77
N ARG A 205 20.82 2.36 -3.50
CA ARG A 205 22.27 2.27 -3.28
C ARG A 205 22.95 2.54 -4.63
N PRO A 206 23.87 3.52 -4.74
CA PRO A 206 24.66 3.66 -5.96
C PRO A 206 25.59 2.45 -6.05
N GLN A 207 25.28 1.51 -6.93
CA GLN A 207 26.31 0.64 -7.49
C GLN A 207 27.02 1.46 -8.56
N THR A 208 28.35 1.45 -8.48
CA THR A 208 29.33 2.08 -9.38
C THR A 208 28.78 2.43 -10.77
N CYS A 209 28.94 3.69 -11.16
CA CYS A 209 28.62 4.26 -12.46
C CYS A 209 28.86 3.28 -13.62
N ARG A 210 27.82 2.57 -14.08
CA ARG A 210 27.81 1.92 -15.38
C ARG A 210 27.25 2.94 -16.39
N PRO A 211 28.02 3.37 -17.39
CA PRO A 211 27.50 4.24 -18.45
C PRO A 211 26.44 3.45 -19.24
N GLY A 212 25.23 4.01 -19.41
CA GLY A 212 24.17 3.39 -20.20
C GLY A 212 22.82 3.16 -19.50
N LEU A 213 22.55 3.76 -18.34
CA LEU A 213 21.20 3.70 -17.76
C LEU A 213 20.18 4.34 -18.73
N PRO A 214 19.09 3.64 -19.05
CA PRO A 214 18.08 4.10 -20.01
C PRO A 214 17.41 5.38 -19.51
N ARG A 215 17.19 6.33 -20.42
CA ARG A 215 16.30 7.47 -20.18
C ARG A 215 14.92 6.94 -19.80
N ALA A 216 14.25 7.58 -18.83
CA ALA A 216 12.89 7.24 -18.43
C ALA A 216 12.01 7.09 -19.68
N VAL A 217 11.57 5.87 -19.97
CA VAL A 217 10.65 5.58 -21.08
C VAL A 217 9.38 6.38 -20.81
N ARG A 218 9.03 7.30 -21.72
CA ARG A 218 7.76 8.03 -21.63
C ARG A 218 6.65 6.99 -21.62
N GLN A 219 5.79 7.08 -20.61
CA GLN A 219 4.65 6.18 -20.44
C GLN A 219 3.81 6.16 -21.72
N PRO A 220 3.53 5.00 -22.32
CA PRO A 220 2.35 4.88 -23.15
C PRO A 220 1.16 5.10 -22.20
N ARG A 221 0.36 6.13 -22.48
CA ARG A 221 -0.96 6.23 -21.86
C ARG A 221 -1.74 5.01 -22.35
N LEU A 222 -2.19 4.17 -21.41
CA LEU A 222 -3.31 3.27 -21.67
C LEU A 222 -4.55 4.13 -21.95
#